data_AF-A0A7Y6XYN8-F1
#
_entry.id   AF-A0A7Y6XYN8-F1
#
_cell.length_a   1.000
_cell.length_b   1.000
_cell.length_c   1.000
_cell.angle_alpha   90.00
_cell.angle_beta   90.00
_cell.angle_gamma   90.00
#
_symmetry.space_group_name_H-M   'P 1'
#
loop_
_entity.id
_entity.type
_entity.pdbx_description
1 polymer ?
#
loop_
_entity_poly.entity_id
_entity_poly.type
_entity_poly.pdbx_seq_one_letter_code
_entity_poly.pdbx_strand_id
1 'polypeptide(L)'
;MVARWNIIRGARAVSVGLLAGLMSQAVAAADVKVEFSDFLAERMGRISAIEKEHEKFFREYRAEGRRQPSISVQKNKNRFLDAEWGNERLVEDVRAYSVPALAQAMMEHGIKEAKPDFDGRIVLHIDRMKVANFSLSVLRASRSQIRGTVDVFDAAGNLVATHKVSTTLFPKYTQSRKYQGPDYAYLAPAAGLRVGPVLAQFTEEALEKVFPGYDAPSAILVRG
;
A
#
# COMPACT_ATOMS: atom_id res chain seq x y z
N MET A 1 58.30 61.88 -17.36
CA MET A 1 57.42 62.97 -17.86
C MET A 1 56.53 62.38 -18.95
N VAL A 2 55.21 62.51 -18.80
CA VAL A 2 54.15 62.46 -19.86
C VAL A 2 54.01 61.08 -20.59
N ALA A 3 53.09 60.17 -20.23
CA ALA A 3 51.61 60.13 -20.45
C ALA A 3 51.24 60.37 -21.94
N ARG A 4 50.54 59.52 -22.70
CA ARG A 4 49.16 59.00 -22.58
C ARG A 4 48.84 58.10 -23.81
N TRP A 5 48.16 56.96 -23.62
CA TRP A 5 46.77 56.62 -24.05
C TRP A 5 46.55 56.18 -25.50
N ASN A 6 45.97 54.97 -25.71
CA ASN A 6 44.59 54.71 -26.19
C ASN A 6 44.42 53.26 -26.73
N ILE A 7 43.50 52.44 -26.16
CA ILE A 7 42.15 52.07 -26.68
C ILE A 7 42.23 50.92 -27.73
N ILE A 8 41.44 49.83 -27.78
CA ILE A 8 40.25 49.29 -27.10
C ILE A 8 40.03 47.82 -27.63
N ARG A 9 39.22 47.02 -26.90
CA ARG A 9 38.37 45.86 -27.31
C ARG A 9 38.96 44.43 -27.42
N GLY A 10 38.31 43.52 -26.69
CA GLY A 10 38.29 42.09 -26.98
C GLY A 10 37.59 41.28 -25.88
N ALA A 11 36.30 41.03 -26.05
CA ALA A 11 35.45 40.29 -25.11
C ALA A 11 35.86 38.80 -24.99
N ARG A 12 35.61 38.21 -23.81
CA ARG A 12 34.88 36.94 -23.66
C ARG A 12 34.65 36.63 -22.18
N ALA A 13 33.38 36.61 -21.81
CA ALA A 13 32.89 36.02 -20.58
C ALA A 13 33.15 34.50 -20.63
N VAL A 14 33.71 33.96 -19.55
CA VAL A 14 33.65 32.52 -19.27
C VAL A 14 32.91 32.37 -17.95
N SER A 15 31.66 31.95 -18.09
CA SER A 15 30.78 31.54 -17.02
C SER A 15 31.38 30.30 -16.36
N VAL A 16 31.90 30.44 -15.14
CA VAL A 16 32.21 29.28 -14.29
C VAL A 16 30.88 28.85 -13.69
N GLY A 17 30.35 27.75 -14.22
CA GLY A 17 29.06 27.21 -13.86
C GLY A 17 28.98 26.83 -12.39
N LEU A 18 27.92 27.30 -11.72
CA LEU A 18 27.35 26.65 -10.55
C LEU A 18 26.94 25.23 -10.96
N LEU A 19 27.76 24.24 -10.60
CA LEU A 19 27.27 22.87 -10.45
C LEU A 19 26.49 22.84 -9.13
N ALA A 20 25.25 23.36 -9.18
CA ALA A 20 24.25 23.06 -8.18
C ALA A 20 23.98 21.56 -8.30
N GLY A 21 24.65 20.78 -7.45
CA GLY A 21 24.32 19.39 -7.22
C GLY A 21 22.86 19.33 -6.80
N LEU A 22 22.00 18.96 -7.73
CA LEU A 22 20.71 18.37 -7.43
C LEU A 22 21.03 17.04 -6.73
N MET A 23 21.31 17.14 -5.43
CA MET A 23 21.12 16.04 -4.51
C MET A 23 19.65 15.66 -4.68
N SER A 24 19.39 14.60 -5.45
CA SER A 24 18.14 13.86 -5.33
C SER A 24 18.01 13.53 -3.86
N GLN A 25 17.23 14.33 -3.13
CA GLN A 25 16.75 13.94 -1.83
C GLN A 25 15.94 12.68 -2.09
N ALA A 26 16.51 11.54 -1.72
CA ALA A 26 15.74 10.33 -1.55
C ALA A 26 14.69 10.68 -0.51
N VAL A 27 13.46 10.92 -0.98
CA VAL A 27 12.31 11.10 -0.10
C VAL A 27 12.28 9.88 0.80
N ALA A 28 12.61 10.07 2.07
CA ALA A 28 12.63 8.98 3.04
C ALA A 28 11.23 8.36 3.04
N ALA A 29 11.15 7.04 2.85
CA ALA A 29 9.89 6.34 3.01
C ALA A 29 9.34 6.65 4.41
N ALA A 30 8.03 6.91 4.51
CA ALA A 30 7.39 7.18 5.79
C ALA A 30 7.69 6.05 6.79
N ASP A 31 8.08 6.38 8.02
CA ASP A 31 8.37 5.38 9.05
C ASP A 31 7.06 4.75 9.54
N VAL A 32 6.71 3.60 8.99
CA VAL A 32 5.50 2.85 9.36
C VAL A 32 5.87 1.57 10.08
N LYS A 33 5.30 1.38 11.27
CA LYS A 33 5.35 0.12 12.01
C LYS A 33 3.97 -0.51 12.08
N VAL A 34 3.91 -1.83 11.92
CA VAL A 34 2.66 -2.60 12.09
C VAL A 34 2.81 -3.53 13.28
N GLU A 35 1.90 -3.40 14.23
CA GLU A 35 1.82 -4.23 15.42
C GLU A 35 0.50 -4.98 15.43
N PHE A 36 0.52 -6.19 15.98
CA PHE A 36 -0.65 -7.04 16.10
C PHE A 36 -0.84 -7.38 17.56
N SER A 37 -2.08 -7.56 18.00
CA SER A 37 -2.35 -8.14 19.32
C SER A 37 -1.63 -9.48 19.47
N ASP A 38 -1.24 -9.83 20.71
CA ASP A 38 -0.53 -11.09 21.00
C ASP A 38 -1.21 -12.30 20.34
N PHE A 39 -2.55 -12.36 20.42
CA PHE A 39 -3.35 -13.39 19.78
C PHE A 39 -3.11 -13.50 18.27
N LEU A 40 -3.06 -12.37 17.55
CA LEU A 40 -2.80 -12.34 16.12
C LEU A 40 -1.32 -12.58 15.82
N ALA A 41 -0.41 -12.00 16.61
CA ALA A 41 1.04 -12.12 16.46
C ALA A 41 1.48 -13.59 16.52
N GLU A 42 1.01 -14.35 17.51
CA GLU A 42 1.26 -15.79 17.65
C GLU A 42 0.85 -16.62 16.42
N ARG A 43 -0.15 -16.13 15.66
CA ARG A 43 -0.73 -16.83 14.51
C ARG A 43 -0.27 -16.25 13.18
N MET A 44 0.47 -15.15 13.20
CA MET A 44 0.76 -14.35 12.00
C MET A 44 1.59 -15.11 10.97
N GLY A 45 2.51 -15.98 11.41
CA GLY A 45 3.25 -16.87 10.53
C GLY A 45 2.32 -17.77 9.70
N ARG A 46 1.31 -18.37 10.34
CA ARG A 46 0.33 -19.24 9.67
C ARG A 46 -0.65 -18.45 8.80
N ILE A 47 -1.10 -17.28 9.26
CA ILE A 47 -1.98 -16.39 8.48
C ILE A 47 -1.26 -15.94 7.21
N SER A 48 -0.03 -15.44 7.34
CA SER A 48 0.79 -14.98 6.23
C SER A 48 1.15 -16.10 5.26
N ALA A 49 1.41 -17.32 5.75
CA ALA A 49 1.64 -18.47 4.88
C ALA A 49 0.40 -18.78 4.01
N ILE A 50 -0.81 -18.75 4.58
CA ILE A 50 -2.05 -18.98 3.84
C ILE A 50 -2.28 -17.90 2.79
N GLU A 51 -2.11 -16.64 3.17
CA GLU A 51 -2.25 -15.50 2.26
C GLU A 51 -1.22 -15.53 1.15
N LYS A 52 0.03 -15.92 1.44
CA LYS A 52 1.08 -16.08 0.45
C LYS A 52 0.77 -17.17 -0.57
N GLU A 53 0.20 -18.29 -0.14
CA GLU A 53 -0.24 -19.33 -1.08
C GLU A 53 -1.42 -18.86 -1.95
N HIS A 54 -2.37 -18.10 -1.38
CA HIS A 54 -3.43 -17.46 -2.19
C HIS A 54 -2.85 -16.46 -3.18
N GLU A 55 -1.85 -15.67 -2.78
CA GLU A 55 -1.18 -14.69 -3.63
C GLU A 55 -0.42 -15.35 -4.80
N LYS A 56 0.33 -16.43 -4.53
CA LYS A 56 1.01 -17.21 -5.57
C LYS A 56 0.01 -17.76 -6.58
N PHE A 57 -1.06 -18.39 -6.08
CA PHE A 57 -2.11 -18.95 -6.91
C PHE A 57 -2.78 -17.85 -7.76
N PHE A 58 -3.06 -16.69 -7.15
CA PHE A 58 -3.64 -15.56 -7.84
C PHE A 58 -2.75 -15.04 -8.97
N ARG A 59 -1.45 -14.82 -8.72
CA ARG A 59 -0.48 -14.36 -9.73
C ARG A 59 -0.33 -15.35 -10.87
N GLU A 60 -0.33 -16.64 -10.56
CA GLU A 60 -0.18 -17.70 -11.55
C GLU A 60 -1.43 -17.89 -12.42
N TYR A 61 -2.62 -17.79 -11.82
CA TYR A 61 -3.87 -18.23 -12.45
C TYR A 61 -4.92 -17.14 -12.68
N ARG A 62 -4.73 -15.94 -12.12
CA ARG A 62 -5.73 -14.86 -12.04
C ARG A 62 -7.07 -15.39 -11.52
N ALA A 63 -7.01 -16.16 -10.44
CA ALA A 63 -8.14 -16.84 -9.83
C ALA A 63 -7.99 -16.85 -8.30
N GLU A 64 -9.12 -16.96 -7.61
CA GLU A 64 -9.17 -17.03 -6.15
C GLU A 64 -9.46 -18.46 -5.68
N GLY A 65 -8.91 -18.83 -4.53
CA GLY A 65 -9.04 -20.17 -3.94
C GLY A 65 -7.83 -21.07 -4.20
N ARG A 66 -8.04 -22.39 -4.10
CA ARG A 66 -6.96 -23.40 -4.17
C ARG A 66 -7.20 -24.52 -5.17
N ARG A 67 -8.33 -24.49 -5.89
CA ARG A 67 -8.65 -25.49 -6.92
C ARG A 67 -8.16 -24.95 -8.26
N GLN A 68 -7.37 -25.74 -8.99
CA GLN A 68 -6.98 -25.39 -10.36
C GLN A 68 -8.23 -24.99 -11.15
N PRO A 69 -8.22 -23.82 -11.81
CA PRO A 69 -9.37 -23.42 -12.60
C PRO A 69 -9.58 -24.44 -13.72
N SER A 70 -10.83 -24.86 -13.94
CA SER A 70 -11.21 -25.75 -15.05
C SER A 70 -11.08 -25.09 -16.43
N ILE A 71 -10.77 -23.80 -16.45
CA ILE A 71 -10.61 -22.94 -17.64
C ILE A 71 -9.11 -22.77 -17.93
N SER A 72 -8.75 -22.68 -19.22
CA SER A 72 -7.35 -22.42 -19.61
C SER A 72 -6.82 -21.17 -18.90
N VAL A 73 -5.74 -21.35 -18.14
CA VAL A 73 -5.02 -20.29 -17.40
C VAL A 73 -4.78 -19.07 -18.29
N GLN A 74 -4.43 -19.31 -19.56
CA GLN A 74 -4.20 -18.29 -20.55
C GLN A 74 -5.43 -17.41 -20.80
N LYS A 75 -6.63 -17.97 -20.82
CA LYS A 75 -7.87 -17.20 -21.01
C LYS A 75 -8.12 -16.26 -19.84
N ASN A 76 -7.82 -16.68 -18.60
CA ASN A 76 -7.96 -15.81 -17.43
C ASN A 76 -6.91 -14.70 -17.44
N LYS A 77 -5.64 -15.03 -17.74
CA LYS A 77 -4.58 -14.02 -17.90
C LYS A 77 -4.94 -12.98 -18.96
N ASN A 78 -5.40 -13.42 -20.14
CA ASN A 78 -5.82 -12.52 -21.22
C ASN A 78 -7.06 -11.69 -20.83
N ARG A 79 -7.99 -12.26 -20.06
CA ARG A 79 -9.21 -11.56 -19.60
C ARG A 79 -8.87 -10.33 -18.75
N PHE A 80 -7.82 -10.43 -17.94
CA PHE A 80 -7.38 -9.37 -17.02
C PHE A 80 -6.03 -8.76 -17.42
N LEU A 81 -5.72 -8.80 -18.71
CA LEU A 81 -4.53 -8.16 -19.23
C LEU A 81 -4.58 -6.67 -18.90
N ASP A 82 -3.46 -6.11 -18.45
CA ASP A 82 -3.29 -4.69 -18.06
C ASP A 82 -3.99 -4.26 -16.76
N ALA A 83 -4.63 -5.17 -16.02
CA ALA A 83 -5.13 -4.83 -14.68
C ALA A 83 -3.99 -4.70 -13.67
N GLU A 84 -4.01 -3.63 -12.89
CA GLU A 84 -3.13 -3.46 -11.73
C GLU A 84 -3.81 -4.02 -10.48
N TRP A 85 -3.19 -5.03 -9.87
CA TRP A 85 -3.72 -5.70 -8.69
C TRP A 85 -3.08 -5.16 -7.42
N GLY A 86 -3.89 -4.88 -6.40
CA GLY A 86 -3.44 -4.14 -5.22
C GLY A 86 -2.21 -4.75 -4.55
N ASN A 87 -2.21 -6.07 -4.33
CA ASN A 87 -1.08 -6.76 -3.70
C ASN A 87 0.18 -6.80 -4.58
N GLU A 88 0.03 -6.89 -5.91
CA GLU A 88 1.16 -6.86 -6.84
C GLU A 88 1.77 -5.46 -6.93
N ARG A 89 0.92 -4.43 -6.94
CA ARG A 89 1.33 -3.02 -6.91
C ARG A 89 2.13 -2.68 -5.66
N LEU A 90 1.72 -3.23 -4.52
CA LEU A 90 2.32 -2.91 -3.22
C LEU A 90 3.51 -3.81 -2.85
N VAL A 91 3.45 -5.09 -3.23
CA VAL A 91 4.48 -6.08 -2.89
C VAL A 91 4.82 -6.89 -4.13
N GLU A 92 5.77 -6.38 -4.92
CA GLU A 92 6.12 -6.95 -6.23
C GLU A 92 6.66 -8.38 -6.15
N ASP A 93 7.53 -8.69 -5.18
CA ASP A 93 8.05 -10.04 -5.00
C ASP A 93 7.14 -10.86 -4.07
N VAL A 94 6.47 -11.88 -4.62
CA VAL A 94 5.62 -12.79 -3.84
C VAL A 94 6.39 -13.51 -2.72
N ARG A 95 7.72 -13.62 -2.81
CA ARG A 95 8.55 -14.19 -1.74
C ARG A 95 8.67 -13.26 -0.53
N ALA A 96 8.55 -11.95 -0.71
CA ALA A 96 8.49 -10.97 0.36
C ALA A 96 7.07 -10.80 0.94
N TYR A 97 6.06 -11.34 0.25
CA TYR A 97 4.67 -11.21 0.67
C TYR A 97 4.39 -11.82 2.04
N SER A 98 3.78 -11.00 2.91
CA SER A 98 3.21 -11.34 4.21
C SER A 98 2.11 -10.33 4.56
N VAL A 99 1.23 -10.66 5.51
CA VAL A 99 0.18 -9.71 5.95
C VAL A 99 0.78 -8.44 6.59
N PRO A 100 1.81 -8.52 7.45
CA PRO A 100 2.47 -7.31 7.97
C PRO A 100 3.05 -6.42 6.88
N ALA A 101 3.78 -7.02 5.92
CA ALA A 101 4.38 -6.28 4.80
C ALA A 101 3.32 -5.60 3.92
N LEU A 102 2.18 -6.27 3.68
CA LEU A 102 1.08 -5.68 2.93
C LEU A 102 0.46 -4.48 3.67
N ALA A 103 0.21 -4.61 4.98
CA ALA A 103 -0.35 -3.53 5.80
C ALA A 103 0.57 -2.30 5.81
N GLN A 104 1.87 -2.55 5.96
CA GLN A 104 2.90 -1.53 5.93
C GLN A 104 2.93 -0.82 4.58
N ALA A 105 3.01 -1.58 3.48
CA ALA A 105 3.06 -1.03 2.13
C ALA A 105 1.81 -0.20 1.78
N MET A 106 0.61 -0.63 2.18
CA MET A 106 -0.62 0.15 2.00
C MET A 106 -0.55 1.51 2.70
N MET A 107 -0.06 1.53 3.94
CA MET A 107 0.03 2.74 4.73
C MET A 107 1.13 3.67 4.20
N GLU A 108 2.31 3.14 3.89
CA GLU A 108 3.42 3.91 3.30
C GLU A 108 3.02 4.53 1.96
N HIS A 109 2.35 3.76 1.10
CA HIS A 109 1.83 4.25 -0.18
C HIS A 109 0.84 5.40 0.04
N GLY A 110 -0.14 5.23 0.92
CA GLY A 110 -1.13 6.26 1.20
C GLY A 110 -0.56 7.52 1.85
N ILE A 111 0.39 7.38 2.78
CA ILE A 111 1.10 8.54 3.37
C ILE A 111 1.84 9.29 2.28
N LYS A 112 2.58 8.59 1.41
CA LYS A 112 3.35 9.20 0.33
C LYS A 112 2.46 9.98 -0.63
N GLU A 113 1.26 9.49 -0.93
CA GLU A 113 0.29 10.20 -1.76
C GLU A 113 -0.36 11.38 -1.04
N ALA A 114 -0.73 11.22 0.23
CA ALA A 114 -1.41 12.25 1.01
C ALA A 114 -0.47 13.41 1.40
N LYS A 115 0.75 13.08 1.84
CA LYS A 115 1.75 14.03 2.34
C LYS A 115 3.16 13.49 2.07
N PRO A 116 3.75 13.77 0.89
CA PRO A 116 5.09 13.29 0.52
C PRO A 116 6.20 13.69 1.49
N ASP A 117 6.07 14.86 2.13
CA ASP A 117 7.03 15.39 3.11
C ASP A 117 6.67 15.01 4.55
N PHE A 118 5.97 13.89 4.76
CA PHE A 118 5.69 13.39 6.11
C PHE A 118 6.98 12.91 6.78
N ASP A 119 7.34 13.56 7.88
CA ASP A 119 8.58 13.37 8.63
C ASP A 119 8.36 12.69 9.99
N GLY A 120 7.14 12.23 10.26
CA GLY A 120 6.76 11.54 11.48
C GLY A 120 6.87 10.01 11.36
N ARG A 121 6.36 9.33 12.40
CA ARG A 121 6.21 7.88 12.42
C ARG A 121 4.76 7.51 12.67
N ILE A 122 4.28 6.47 11.99
CA ILE A 122 2.96 5.90 12.22
C ILE A 122 3.09 4.47 12.74
N VAL A 123 2.36 4.16 13.82
CA VAL A 123 2.24 2.79 14.33
C VAL A 123 0.80 2.32 14.18
N LEU A 124 0.62 1.28 13.37
CA LEU A 124 -0.66 0.65 13.11
C LEU A 124 -0.84 -0.54 14.05
N HIS A 125 -1.70 -0.43 15.05
CA HIS A 125 -2.03 -1.53 15.95
C HIS A 125 -3.28 -2.26 15.48
N ILE A 126 -3.15 -3.54 15.14
CA ILE A 126 -4.26 -4.39 14.68
C ILE A 126 -4.64 -5.34 15.82
N ASP A 127 -5.74 -5.01 16.50
CA ASP A 127 -6.21 -5.77 17.65
C ASP A 127 -6.97 -7.03 17.24
N ARG A 128 -7.83 -6.89 16.22
CA ARG A 128 -8.72 -7.95 15.76
C ARG A 128 -8.87 -7.91 14.26
N MET A 129 -8.78 -9.10 13.65
CA MET A 129 -8.96 -9.30 12.23
C MET A 129 -9.86 -10.51 11.99
N LYS A 130 -10.91 -10.33 11.18
CA LYS A 130 -11.85 -11.37 10.78
C LYS A 130 -12.11 -11.29 9.27
N VAL A 131 -12.26 -12.44 8.63
CA VAL A 131 -12.49 -12.59 7.19
C VAL A 131 -13.55 -13.69 6.98
N ALA A 132 -14.56 -13.42 6.14
CA ALA A 132 -15.81 -14.20 6.16
C ALA A 132 -15.63 -15.72 5.94
N ASN A 133 -14.83 -16.12 4.95
CA ASN A 133 -14.61 -17.50 4.55
C ASN A 133 -13.14 -17.90 4.64
N PHE A 134 -12.42 -17.34 5.61
CA PHE A 134 -11.00 -17.64 5.77
C PHE A 134 -10.74 -19.11 6.12
N SER A 135 -9.61 -19.64 5.65
CA SER A 135 -9.24 -21.04 5.88
C SER A 135 -8.97 -21.35 7.36
N LEU A 136 -8.46 -20.38 8.13
CA LEU A 136 -8.33 -20.53 9.57
C LEU A 136 -9.63 -20.14 10.27
N SER A 137 -10.18 -21.08 11.05
CA SER A 137 -11.39 -20.87 11.85
C SER A 137 -11.27 -19.66 12.78
N VAL A 138 -10.09 -19.44 13.36
CA VAL A 138 -9.80 -18.31 14.26
C VAL A 138 -9.98 -16.94 13.60
N LEU A 139 -9.82 -16.82 12.28
CA LEU A 139 -10.07 -15.58 11.54
C LEU A 139 -11.46 -15.58 10.89
N ARG A 140 -12.15 -16.72 10.82
CA ARG A 140 -13.45 -16.82 10.17
C ARG A 140 -14.53 -16.04 10.94
N ALA A 141 -15.46 -15.43 10.20
CA ALA A 141 -16.64 -14.74 10.73
C ALA A 141 -17.77 -14.69 9.68
N SER A 142 -18.93 -14.12 9.99
CA SER A 142 -19.98 -13.88 8.97
C SER A 142 -19.65 -12.70 8.04
N ARG A 143 -18.79 -11.77 8.49
CA ARG A 143 -18.38 -10.58 7.75
C ARG A 143 -16.89 -10.33 7.96
N SER A 144 -16.22 -9.82 6.93
CA SER A 144 -14.83 -9.38 7.02
C SER A 144 -14.77 -8.03 7.74
N GLN A 145 -13.95 -7.93 8.80
CA GLN A 145 -13.81 -6.72 9.62
C GLN A 145 -12.44 -6.68 10.28
N ILE A 146 -11.91 -5.48 10.51
CA ILE A 146 -10.68 -5.23 11.27
C ILE A 146 -10.95 -4.12 12.29
N ARG A 147 -10.34 -4.23 13.46
CA ARG A 147 -10.33 -3.18 14.50
C ARG A 147 -8.93 -2.99 15.04
N GLY A 148 -8.62 -1.76 15.41
CA GLY A 148 -7.31 -1.37 15.88
C GLY A 148 -7.20 0.11 16.20
N THR A 149 -5.96 0.57 16.35
CA THR A 149 -5.62 1.99 16.51
C THR A 149 -4.48 2.40 15.58
N VAL A 150 -4.39 3.69 15.34
CA VAL A 150 -3.30 4.33 14.60
C VAL A 150 -2.70 5.39 15.51
N ASP A 151 -1.44 5.21 15.88
CA ASP A 151 -0.69 6.18 16.66
C ASP A 151 0.21 6.98 15.72
N VAL A 152 0.14 8.30 15.84
CA VAL A 152 0.89 9.25 15.01
C VAL A 152 1.90 9.96 15.87
N PHE A 153 3.18 9.83 15.52
CA PHE A 153 4.30 10.47 16.18
C PHE A 153 4.87 11.58 15.29
N ASP A 154 5.28 12.69 15.90
CA ASP A 154 6.03 13.74 15.20
C ASP A 154 7.49 13.31 14.92
N ALA A 155 8.23 14.15 14.21
CA ALA A 155 9.65 13.93 13.91
C ALA A 155 10.55 13.88 15.16
N ALA A 156 10.11 14.43 16.28
CA ALA A 156 10.81 14.36 17.56
C ALA A 156 10.48 13.08 18.35
N GLY A 157 9.57 12.23 17.83
CA GLY A 157 9.15 10.99 18.45
C GLY A 157 8.06 11.14 19.52
N ASN A 158 7.43 12.31 19.62
CA ASN A 158 6.31 12.51 20.55
C ASN A 158 5.01 12.01 19.93
N LEU A 159 4.18 11.33 20.72
CA LEU A 159 2.83 10.95 20.30
C LEU A 159 1.96 12.20 20.16
N VAL A 160 1.47 12.47 18.95
CA VAL A 160 0.62 13.61 18.64
C VAL A 160 -0.86 13.22 18.67
N ALA A 161 -1.18 12.03 18.19
CA ALA A 161 -2.56 11.56 18.12
C ALA A 161 -2.66 10.04 18.15
N THR A 162 -3.78 9.55 18.70
CA THR A 162 -4.20 8.16 18.62
C THR A 162 -5.62 8.11 18.06
N HIS A 163 -5.80 7.38 16.97
CA HIS A 163 -7.09 7.23 16.31
C HIS A 163 -7.59 5.79 16.44
N LYS A 164 -8.81 5.61 16.96
CA LYS A 164 -9.49 4.31 16.89
C LYS A 164 -10.06 4.09 15.50
N VAL A 165 -9.83 2.91 14.95
CA VAL A 165 -10.26 2.49 13.61
C VAL A 165 -10.98 1.16 13.71
N SER A 166 -12.17 1.07 13.12
CA SER A 166 -12.97 -0.16 13.15
C SER A 166 -13.79 -0.23 11.88
N THR A 167 -13.34 -1.06 10.95
CA THR A 167 -13.96 -1.19 9.65
C THR A 167 -14.65 -2.53 9.46
N THR A 168 -15.69 -2.54 8.63
CA THR A 168 -16.28 -3.74 8.05
C THR A 168 -16.17 -3.61 6.54
N LEU A 169 -15.78 -4.68 5.85
CA LEU A 169 -15.60 -4.64 4.41
C LEU A 169 -16.92 -4.29 3.69
N PHE A 170 -16.97 -3.10 3.09
CA PHE A 170 -18.05 -2.62 2.22
C PHE A 170 -17.47 -2.40 0.82
N PRO A 171 -17.40 -3.45 0.00
CA PRO A 171 -16.62 -3.41 -1.21
C PRO A 171 -17.20 -2.45 -2.26
N LYS A 172 -16.35 -1.57 -2.79
CA LYS A 172 -16.56 -0.92 -4.08
C LYS A 172 -16.46 -2.00 -5.17
N TYR A 173 -17.21 -1.85 -6.26
CA TYR A 173 -17.17 -2.81 -7.38
C TYR A 173 -16.86 -2.11 -8.69
N THR A 174 -16.13 -2.81 -9.56
CA THR A 174 -15.93 -2.41 -10.95
C THR A 174 -16.15 -3.57 -11.91
N GLN A 175 -16.63 -3.25 -13.10
CA GLN A 175 -16.70 -4.17 -14.24
C GLN A 175 -15.46 -4.05 -15.14
N SER A 176 -14.58 -3.08 -14.87
CA SER A 176 -13.34 -2.93 -15.62
C SER A 176 -12.39 -4.06 -15.26
N ARG A 177 -12.17 -4.96 -16.21
CA ARG A 177 -11.17 -6.02 -16.13
C ARG A 177 -9.75 -5.53 -16.38
N LYS A 178 -9.58 -4.23 -16.65
CA LYS A 178 -8.31 -3.53 -16.87
C LYS A 178 -8.21 -2.34 -15.93
N TYR A 179 -8.59 -2.54 -14.67
CA TYR A 179 -8.60 -1.45 -13.69
C TYR A 179 -7.17 -1.02 -13.38
N GLN A 180 -6.93 0.29 -13.48
CA GLN A 180 -5.66 0.99 -13.20
C GLN A 180 -5.91 2.24 -12.33
N GLY A 181 -7.02 2.26 -11.60
CA GLY A 181 -7.40 3.40 -10.78
C GLY A 181 -6.64 3.43 -9.44
N PRO A 182 -6.95 4.42 -8.59
CA PRO A 182 -6.23 4.62 -7.35
C PRO A 182 -6.47 3.48 -6.34
N ASP A 183 -7.65 2.86 -6.32
CA ASP A 183 -7.98 1.80 -5.36
C ASP A 183 -7.15 0.52 -5.58
N TYR A 184 -7.02 -0.28 -4.52
CA TYR A 184 -6.41 -1.59 -4.57
C TYR A 184 -7.39 -2.59 -5.17
N ALA A 185 -7.11 -3.04 -6.40
CA ALA A 185 -7.97 -3.99 -7.07
C ALA A 185 -7.79 -5.42 -6.54
N TYR A 186 -8.91 -6.12 -6.37
CA TYR A 186 -8.98 -7.54 -6.02
C TYR A 186 -10.08 -8.23 -6.84
N LEU A 187 -9.98 -9.54 -7.07
CA LEU A 187 -11.12 -10.27 -7.61
C LEU A 187 -12.25 -10.34 -6.58
N ALA A 188 -13.50 -10.31 -7.04
CA ALA A 188 -14.66 -10.30 -6.14
C ALA A 188 -14.68 -11.41 -5.06
N PRO A 189 -14.27 -12.68 -5.32
CA PRO A 189 -14.21 -13.70 -4.28
C PRO A 189 -13.19 -13.42 -3.16
N ALA A 190 -12.17 -12.58 -3.42
CA ALA A 190 -11.14 -12.24 -2.43
C ALA A 190 -11.75 -11.60 -1.17
N ALA A 191 -12.87 -10.88 -1.29
CA ALA A 191 -13.54 -10.21 -0.18
C ALA A 191 -13.85 -11.12 1.02
N GLY A 192 -14.14 -12.39 0.75
CA GLY A 192 -14.39 -13.41 1.77
C GLY A 192 -13.22 -14.36 2.01
N LEU A 193 -12.25 -14.42 1.10
CA LEU A 193 -11.17 -15.44 1.16
C LEU A 193 -9.84 -14.87 1.60
N ARG A 194 -9.67 -13.54 1.52
CA ARG A 194 -8.40 -12.85 1.69
C ARG A 194 -8.47 -11.73 2.71
N VAL A 195 -7.35 -11.48 3.36
CA VAL A 195 -7.12 -10.36 4.28
C VAL A 195 -6.97 -9.05 3.53
N GLY A 196 -6.34 -9.05 2.35
CA GLY A 196 -6.02 -7.82 1.59
C GLY A 196 -7.18 -6.84 1.45
N PRO A 197 -8.38 -7.25 1.00
CA PRO A 197 -9.51 -6.32 0.84
C PRO A 197 -9.95 -5.62 2.14
N VAL A 198 -10.07 -6.36 3.25
CA VAL A 198 -10.48 -5.74 4.52
C VAL A 198 -9.35 -4.90 5.14
N LEU A 199 -8.10 -5.27 4.87
CA LEU A 199 -6.94 -4.49 5.26
C LEU A 199 -6.85 -3.16 4.51
N ALA A 200 -7.11 -3.17 3.20
CA ALA A 200 -7.18 -1.95 2.38
C ALA A 200 -8.24 -0.95 2.89
N GLN A 201 -9.41 -1.44 3.29
CA GLN A 201 -10.43 -0.56 3.88
C GLN A 201 -10.05 -0.07 5.28
N PHE A 202 -9.34 -0.89 6.07
CA PHE A 202 -8.82 -0.46 7.36
C PHE A 202 -7.76 0.64 7.19
N THR A 203 -6.89 0.51 6.19
CA THR A 203 -5.89 1.53 5.86
C THR A 203 -6.49 2.79 5.27
N GLU A 204 -7.55 2.70 4.46
CA GLU A 204 -8.35 3.85 4.00
C GLU A 204 -8.85 4.65 5.22
N GLU A 205 -9.61 4.02 6.12
CA GLU A 205 -10.14 4.71 7.29
C GLU A 205 -9.04 5.26 8.23
N ALA A 206 -7.91 4.54 8.34
CA ALA A 206 -6.74 5.01 9.09
C ALA A 206 -6.16 6.29 8.48
N LEU A 207 -5.89 6.29 7.17
CA LEU A 207 -5.32 7.42 6.45
C LEU A 207 -6.24 8.62 6.46
N GLU A 208 -7.55 8.44 6.26
CA GLU A 208 -8.54 9.54 6.32
C GLU A 208 -8.61 10.21 7.69
N LYS A 209 -8.36 9.45 8.77
CA LYS A 209 -8.30 10.00 10.14
C LYS A 209 -7.00 10.76 10.38
N VAL A 210 -5.88 10.26 9.86
CA VAL A 210 -4.55 10.89 10.01
C VAL A 210 -4.43 12.13 9.13
N PHE A 211 -4.98 12.09 7.91
CA PHE A 211 -4.95 13.17 6.93
C PHE A 211 -6.38 13.57 6.54
N PRO A 212 -7.05 14.43 7.34
CA PRO A 212 -8.43 14.81 7.06
C PRO A 212 -8.61 15.41 5.66
N GLY A 213 -9.56 14.86 4.89
CA GLY A 213 -9.89 15.31 3.54
C GLY A 213 -9.11 14.62 2.41
N TYR A 214 -8.18 13.71 2.71
CA TYR A 214 -7.58 12.82 1.73
C TYR A 214 -8.54 11.69 1.36
N ASP A 215 -8.78 11.46 0.07
CA ASP A 215 -9.55 10.32 -0.45
C ASP A 215 -8.60 9.13 -0.63
N ALA A 216 -8.46 8.33 0.44
CA ALA A 216 -7.45 7.29 0.49
C ALA A 216 -7.82 6.08 -0.38
N PRO A 217 -6.85 5.42 -1.05
CA PRO A 217 -7.08 4.19 -1.78
C PRO A 217 -7.70 3.09 -0.90
N SER A 218 -8.76 2.45 -1.38
CA SER A 218 -9.39 1.34 -0.66
C SER A 218 -9.57 0.10 -1.50
N ALA A 219 -10.42 -0.83 -1.06
CA ALA A 219 -10.63 -2.07 -1.79
C ALA A 219 -11.66 -1.88 -2.91
N ILE A 220 -11.27 -2.18 -4.15
CA ILE A 220 -12.20 -2.32 -5.26
C ILE A 220 -12.22 -3.75 -5.79
N LEU A 221 -13.42 -4.30 -5.91
CA LEU A 221 -13.65 -5.66 -6.36
C LEU A 221 -13.99 -5.69 -7.86
N VAL A 222 -13.10 -6.32 -8.62
CA VAL A 222 -13.29 -6.58 -10.06
C VAL A 222 -14.22 -7.78 -10.23
N ARG A 223 -15.34 -7.57 -10.93
CA ARG A 223 -16.26 -8.65 -11.33
C ARG A 223 -15.82 -9.24 -12.68
N GLY A 224 -15.75 -10.58 -12.70
CA GLY A 224 -15.23 -11.38 -13.81
C GLY A 224 -16.25 -11.70 -14.88
#